data_AF-A0A2S2R252-F1
#
_entry.id   AF-A0A2S2R252-F1
#
_cell.length_a   1.000
_cell.length_b   1.000
_cell.length_c   1.000
_cell.angle_alpha   90.00
_cell.angle_beta   90.00
_cell.angle_gamma   90.00
#
_symmetry.space_group_name_H-M   'P 1'
#
loop_
_entity.id
_entity.type
_entity.pdbx_description
1 polymer ?
#
loop_
_entity_poly.entity_id
_entity_poly.type
_entity_poly.pdbx_seq_one_letter_code
_entity_poly.pdbx_strand_id
1 'polypeptide(L)'
;HLNVLEKIDHSYRTNKRFETFYKDFEMEKVCYLPLSSFVLKPLQRLLHYSHLLEKLIRHYGSSHNDYNNCLEARVKLLKVTKRLPSALRRSENFVQLCELERDMVGIDTLHVTGREFVRQGCLTKFSQRKGYQQRMFFLAS
;
A
#
# COMPACT_ATOMS: atom_id res chain seq x y z
N HIS A 1 0.21 -11.28 5.89
CA HIS A 1 0.52 -10.20 4.94
C HIS A 1 1.42 -9.16 5.58
N LEU A 2 0.92 -8.38 6.55
CA LEU A 2 1.75 -7.46 7.35
C LEU A 2 3.01 -8.14 7.91
N ASN A 3 2.88 -9.32 8.52
CA ASN A 3 4.03 -10.11 9.01
C ASN A 3 5.11 -10.40 7.95
N VAL A 4 4.72 -10.58 6.69
CA VAL A 4 5.68 -10.82 5.59
C VAL A 4 6.41 -9.52 5.26
N LEU A 5 5.68 -8.40 5.19
CA LEU A 5 6.27 -7.07 4.97
C LEU A 5 7.22 -6.70 6.11
N GLU A 6 6.84 -6.93 7.36
CA GLU A 6 7.68 -6.69 8.55
C GLU A 6 8.97 -7.52 8.50
N LYS A 7 8.89 -8.79 8.10
CA LYS A 7 10.08 -9.66 7.97
C LYS A 7 10.99 -9.24 6.83
N ILE A 8 10.43 -8.81 5.70
CA ILE A 8 11.18 -8.29 4.57
C ILE A 8 11.92 -7.01 4.98
N ASP A 9 11.22 -6.06 5.61
CA ASP A 9 11.81 -4.81 6.09
C ASP A 9 12.90 -5.06 7.16
N HIS A 10 12.63 -5.94 8.13
CA HIS A 10 13.62 -6.33 9.12
C HIS A 10 14.88 -6.94 8.48
N SER A 11 14.71 -7.82 7.49
CA SER A 11 15.83 -8.43 6.76
C SER A 11 16.58 -7.39 5.93
N TYR A 12 15.87 -6.47 5.29
CA TYR A 12 16.46 -5.35 4.55
C TYR A 12 17.35 -4.49 5.43
N ARG A 13 16.93 -4.21 6.67
CA ARG A 13 17.68 -3.36 7.62
C ARG A 13 18.85 -4.07 8.29
N THR A 14 18.73 -5.37 8.56
CA THR A 14 19.70 -6.10 9.40
C THR A 14 20.71 -6.93 8.60
N ASN A 15 20.43 -7.20 7.32
CA ASN A 15 21.26 -8.06 6.49
C ASN A 15 21.71 -7.32 5.22
N LYS A 16 22.95 -6.83 5.21
CA LYS A 16 23.55 -6.11 4.08
C LYS A 16 23.53 -6.86 2.75
N ARG A 17 23.66 -8.19 2.78
CA ARG A 17 23.60 -9.01 1.56
C ARG A 17 22.18 -9.00 0.99
N PHE A 18 21.17 -9.12 1.85
CA PHE A 18 19.78 -9.04 1.45
C PHE A 18 19.41 -7.62 1.00
N GLU A 19 19.88 -6.59 1.69
CA GLU A 19 19.71 -5.19 1.28
C GLU A 19 20.21 -4.93 -0.14
N THR A 20 21.44 -5.38 -0.44
CA THR A 20 22.05 -5.23 -1.77
C THR A 20 21.23 -5.96 -2.82
N PHE A 21 20.91 -7.24 -2.59
CA PHE A 21 20.06 -8.02 -3.49
C PHE A 21 18.69 -7.38 -3.73
N TYR A 22 18.06 -6.84 -2.68
CA TYR A 22 16.76 -6.19 -2.76
C TYR A 22 16.81 -4.95 -3.65
N LYS A 23 17.83 -4.09 -3.46
CA LYS A 23 18.04 -2.90 -4.30
C LYS A 23 18.33 -3.27 -5.75
N ASP A 24 19.21 -4.24 -5.98
CA ASP A 24 19.54 -4.72 -7.32
C ASP A 24 18.28 -5.24 -8.03
N PHE A 25 17.45 -6.00 -7.32
CA PHE A 25 16.19 -6.50 -7.85
C PHE A 25 15.18 -5.37 -8.17
N GLU A 26 15.06 -4.36 -7.32
CA GLU A 26 14.19 -3.20 -7.59
C GLU A 26 14.64 -2.38 -8.81
N MET A 27 15.91 -2.51 -9.24
CA MET A 27 16.42 -1.86 -10.47
C MET A 27 16.09 -2.64 -11.75
N GLU A 28 15.69 -3.92 -11.64
CA GLU A 28 15.34 -4.73 -12.81
C GLU A 28 14.03 -4.28 -13.44
N LYS A 29 13.94 -4.35 -14.79
CA LYS A 29 12.74 -3.90 -15.54
C LYS A 29 11.46 -4.65 -15.14
N VAL A 30 11.59 -5.88 -14.65
CA VAL A 30 10.46 -6.67 -14.15
C VAL A 30 9.84 -6.06 -12.89
N CYS A 31 10.64 -5.36 -12.09
CA CYS A 31 10.22 -4.69 -10.86
C CYS A 31 9.82 -3.23 -11.14
N TYR A 32 8.78 -3.04 -11.96
CA TYR A 32 8.31 -1.71 -12.37
C TYR A 32 7.59 -0.90 -11.27
N LEU A 33 7.47 -1.48 -10.07
CA LEU A 33 6.98 -0.86 -8.84
C LEU A 33 7.93 -1.29 -7.70
N PRO A 34 7.94 -0.60 -6.55
CA PRO A 34 8.62 -1.11 -5.37
C PRO A 34 8.20 -2.55 -5.03
N LEU A 35 9.12 -3.39 -4.59
CA LEU A 35 8.86 -4.80 -4.33
C LEU A 35 7.75 -5.00 -3.28
N SER A 36 7.76 -4.17 -2.23
CA SER A 36 6.69 -4.05 -1.22
C SER A 36 5.30 -3.84 -1.82
N SER A 37 5.18 -3.08 -2.92
CA SER A 37 3.90 -2.85 -3.61
C SER A 37 3.35 -4.10 -4.27
N PHE A 38 4.20 -4.99 -4.80
CA PHE A 38 3.75 -6.27 -5.35
C PHE A 38 3.21 -7.19 -4.27
N VAL A 39 3.83 -7.16 -3.08
CA VAL A 39 3.35 -7.92 -1.94
C VAL A 39 1.91 -7.53 -1.65
N LEU A 40 1.51 -6.24 -1.69
CA LEU A 40 0.12 -5.79 -1.43
C LEU A 40 -0.94 -6.25 -2.44
N LYS A 41 -0.56 -6.57 -3.69
CA LYS A 41 -1.49 -6.83 -4.79
C LYS A 41 -2.53 -7.94 -4.54
N PRO A 42 -2.22 -9.07 -3.86
CA PRO A 42 -3.21 -10.12 -3.60
C PRO A 42 -4.39 -9.62 -2.77
N LEU A 43 -4.15 -8.75 -1.78
CA LEU A 43 -5.20 -8.17 -0.94
C LEU A 43 -6.03 -7.17 -1.75
N GLN A 44 -5.36 -6.30 -2.52
CA GLN A 44 -6.03 -5.33 -3.38
C GLN A 44 -6.89 -6.03 -4.45
N ARG A 45 -6.43 -7.16 -4.99
CA ARG A 45 -7.16 -7.92 -6.02
C ARG A 45 -8.48 -8.49 -5.51
N LEU A 46 -8.52 -8.96 -4.27
CA LEU A 46 -9.77 -9.43 -3.65
C LEU A 46 -10.79 -8.30 -3.48
N LEU A 47 -10.35 -7.09 -3.08
CA LEU A 47 -11.24 -5.92 -3.03
C LEU A 47 -11.73 -5.52 -4.43
N HIS A 48 -10.85 -5.64 -5.43
CA HIS A 48 -11.22 -5.37 -6.81
C HIS A 48 -12.29 -6.33 -7.31
N TYR A 49 -12.21 -7.63 -6.97
CA TYR A 49 -13.28 -8.58 -7.29
C TYR A 49 -14.61 -8.20 -6.62
N SER A 50 -14.60 -7.75 -5.36
CA SER A 50 -15.82 -7.27 -4.70
C SER A 50 -16.43 -6.11 -5.45
N HIS A 51 -15.62 -5.13 -5.83
CA HIS A 51 -16.07 -3.96 -6.59
C HIS A 51 -16.63 -4.32 -7.97
N LEU A 52 -15.95 -5.23 -8.70
CA LEU A 52 -16.42 -5.71 -10.00
C LEU A 52 -17.75 -6.44 -9.89
N LEU A 53 -17.90 -7.34 -8.91
CA LEU A 53 -19.15 -8.06 -8.67
C LEU A 53 -20.30 -7.11 -8.34
N GLU A 54 -20.08 -6.09 -7.51
CA GLU A 54 -21.09 -5.07 -7.22
C GLU A 54 -21.54 -4.32 -8.49
N LYS A 55 -20.60 -3.99 -9.38
CA LYS A 55 -20.92 -3.34 -10.66
C LYS A 55 -21.73 -4.27 -11.58
N LEU A 56 -21.35 -5.55 -11.67
CA LEU A 56 -22.08 -6.54 -12.47
C LEU A 56 -23.50 -6.75 -11.96
N ILE A 57 -23.68 -6.92 -10.64
CA ILE A 57 -25.01 -7.10 -10.03
C ILE A 57 -25.93 -5.91 -10.33
N ARG A 58 -25.40 -4.68 -10.23
CA ARG A 58 -26.15 -3.46 -10.57
C ARG A 58 -26.53 -3.39 -12.04
N HIS A 59 -25.64 -3.84 -12.93
CA HIS A 59 -25.85 -3.79 -14.36
C HIS A 59 -26.83 -4.87 -14.87
N TYR A 60 -26.66 -6.10 -14.38
CA TYR A 60 -27.45 -7.26 -14.81
C TYR A 60 -28.93 -7.15 -14.43
N GLY A 61 -29.25 -6.67 -13.23
CA GLY A 61 -30.64 -6.67 -12.75
C GLY A 61 -31.22 -8.08 -12.58
N SER A 62 -32.40 -8.19 -11.97
CA SER A 62 -32.96 -9.49 -11.55
C SER A 62 -33.37 -10.44 -12.68
N SER A 63 -33.50 -9.95 -13.91
CA SER A 63 -33.91 -10.75 -15.08
C SER A 63 -32.75 -11.43 -15.80
N HIS A 64 -31.51 -11.06 -15.53
CA HIS A 64 -30.33 -11.62 -16.19
C HIS A 64 -29.95 -12.98 -15.62
N ASN A 65 -29.58 -13.93 -16.50
CA ASN A 65 -29.25 -15.31 -16.12
C ASN A 65 -28.14 -15.39 -15.04
N ASP A 66 -27.12 -14.53 -15.13
CA ASP A 66 -26.01 -14.50 -14.19
C ASP A 66 -26.25 -13.68 -12.91
N TYR A 67 -27.40 -13.03 -12.76
CA TYR A 67 -27.67 -12.20 -11.57
C TYR A 67 -27.51 -12.98 -10.27
N ASN A 68 -28.13 -14.17 -10.19
CA ASN A 68 -28.05 -15.04 -9.02
C ASN A 68 -26.63 -15.58 -8.80
N ASN A 69 -25.92 -15.93 -9.87
CA ASN A 69 -24.52 -16.38 -9.80
C ASN A 69 -23.62 -15.28 -9.23
N CYS A 70 -23.79 -14.03 -9.68
CA CYS A 70 -23.04 -12.90 -9.16
C CYS A 70 -23.37 -12.61 -7.69
N LEU A 71 -24.64 -12.72 -7.28
CA LEU A 71 -25.03 -12.58 -5.87
C LEU A 71 -24.37 -13.65 -4.99
N GLU A 72 -24.38 -14.90 -5.43
CA GLU A 72 -23.74 -16.00 -4.70
C GLU A 72 -22.22 -15.81 -4.59
N ALA A 73 -21.57 -15.45 -5.71
CA ALA A 73 -20.14 -15.13 -5.74
C ALA A 73 -19.79 -13.99 -4.78
N ARG A 74 -20.62 -12.94 -4.73
CA ARG A 74 -20.44 -11.83 -3.78
C ARG A 74 -20.54 -12.30 -2.34
N VAL A 75 -21.51 -13.14 -1.99
CA VAL A 75 -21.66 -13.69 -0.64
C VAL A 75 -20.43 -14.52 -0.25
N LYS A 76 -19.95 -15.39 -1.15
CA LYS A 76 -18.73 -16.19 -0.92
C LYS A 76 -17.51 -15.29 -0.71
N LEU A 77 -17.35 -14.26 -1.53
CA LEU A 77 -16.22 -13.33 -1.44
C LEU A 77 -16.28 -12.52 -0.12
N LEU A 78 -17.44 -11.97 0.25
CA LEU A 78 -17.58 -11.22 1.50
C LEU A 78 -17.25 -12.04 2.76
N LYS A 79 -17.53 -13.35 2.74
CA LYS A 79 -17.15 -14.25 3.84
C LYS A 79 -15.63 -14.31 4.03
N VAL A 80 -14.86 -14.35 2.94
CA VAL A 80 -13.39 -14.42 3.00
C VAL A 80 -12.72 -13.05 3.13
N THR A 81 -13.37 -11.96 2.69
CA THR A 81 -12.80 -10.61 2.71
C THR A 81 -13.22 -9.76 3.92
N LYS A 82 -13.98 -10.29 4.89
CA LYS A 82 -14.52 -9.51 6.02
C LYS A 82 -13.47 -8.71 6.79
N ARG A 83 -12.28 -9.28 7.02
CA ARG A 83 -11.16 -8.63 7.74
C ARG A 83 -10.14 -7.98 6.80
N LEU A 84 -10.37 -8.05 5.50
CA LEU A 84 -9.42 -7.65 4.48
C LEU A 84 -9.15 -6.13 4.46
N PRO A 85 -10.16 -5.24 4.54
CA PRO A 85 -9.91 -3.80 4.47
C PRO A 85 -8.99 -3.28 5.57
N SER A 86 -9.17 -3.74 6.81
CA SER A 86 -8.33 -3.32 7.94
C SER A 86 -6.93 -3.95 7.89
N ALA A 87 -6.79 -5.17 7.36
CA ALA A 87 -5.50 -5.78 7.12
C ALA A 87 -4.72 -5.09 5.99
N LEU A 88 -5.42 -4.71 4.91
CA LEU A 88 -4.83 -3.98 3.79
C LEU A 88 -4.39 -2.59 4.24
N ARG A 89 -5.25 -1.81 4.90
CA ARG A 89 -4.93 -0.47 5.38
C ARG A 89 -3.66 -0.44 6.24
N ARG A 90 -3.53 -1.37 7.19
CA ARG A 90 -2.33 -1.49 8.03
C ARG A 90 -1.09 -1.88 7.21
N SER A 91 -1.24 -2.76 6.23
CA SER A 91 -0.14 -3.18 5.35
C SER A 91 0.31 -2.04 4.42
N GLU A 92 -0.63 -1.29 3.85
CA GLU A 92 -0.36 -0.11 3.01
C GLU A 92 0.33 0.99 3.81
N ASN A 93 -0.15 1.27 5.02
CA ASN A 93 0.48 2.24 5.91
C ASN A 93 1.93 1.85 6.26
N PHE A 94 2.17 0.57 6.59
CA PHE A 94 3.50 0.07 6.87
C PHE A 94 4.43 0.24 5.66
N VAL A 95 4.00 -0.19 4.47
CA VAL A 95 4.76 -0.03 3.23
C VAL A 95 5.09 1.43 2.95
N GLN A 96 4.11 2.32 3.08
CA GLN A 96 4.30 3.74 2.84
C GLN A 96 5.33 4.36 3.79
N LEU A 97 5.30 4.01 5.08
CA LEU A 97 6.27 4.51 6.06
C LEU A 97 7.68 3.95 5.81
N CYS A 98 7.81 2.67 5.50
CA CYS A 98 9.10 2.06 5.16
C CYS A 98 9.71 2.64 3.89
N GLU A 99 8.93 2.84 2.84
CA GLU A 99 9.38 3.47 1.59
C GLU A 99 9.82 4.91 1.83
N LEU A 100 9.01 5.70 2.54
CA LEU A 100 9.36 7.07 2.92
C LEU A 100 10.67 7.18 3.70
N GLU A 101 10.89 6.27 4.63
CA GLU A 101 12.13 6.24 5.41
C GLU A 101 13.35 5.87 4.55
N ARG A 102 13.18 4.97 3.56
CA ARG A 102 14.25 4.63 2.61
C ARG A 102 14.60 5.79 1.68
N ASP A 103 13.60 6.57 1.27
CA ASP A 103 13.77 7.69 0.34
C ASP A 103 14.30 8.97 0.99
N MET A 104 14.14 9.12 2.31
CA MET A 104 14.56 10.31 3.04
C MET A 104 15.94 10.18 3.68
N VAL A 105 16.77 11.21 3.50
CA VAL A 105 18.07 11.30 4.15
C VAL A 105 17.91 11.90 5.55
N GLY A 106 18.44 11.22 6.56
CA GLY A 106 18.52 11.71 7.94
C GLY A 106 17.25 11.53 8.78
N ILE A 107 16.34 10.64 8.36
CA ILE A 107 15.17 10.24 9.15
C ILE A 107 15.13 8.72 9.25
N ASP A 108 15.33 8.19 10.45
CA ASP A 108 15.48 6.74 10.68
C ASP A 108 14.36 6.17 11.58
N THR A 109 13.33 6.98 11.88
CA THR A 109 12.32 6.70 12.93
C THR A 109 10.89 6.91 12.46
N LEU A 110 10.62 6.73 11.16
CA LEU A 110 9.27 6.89 10.60
C LEU A 110 8.40 5.67 10.85
N HIS A 111 8.96 4.46 10.79
CA HIS A 111 8.25 3.20 10.98
C HIS A 111 7.93 2.86 12.45
N VAL A 112 7.47 3.83 13.25
CA VAL A 112 7.08 3.60 14.66
C VAL A 112 5.66 3.05 14.73
N THR A 113 5.44 2.05 15.59
CA THR A 113 4.13 1.48 15.86
C THR A 113 3.11 2.56 16.21
N GLY A 114 1.97 2.56 15.50
CA GLY A 114 0.88 3.50 15.74
C GLY A 114 0.95 4.79 14.93
N ARG A 115 2.05 5.05 14.20
CA ARG A 115 2.10 6.17 13.25
C ARG A 115 1.33 5.82 11.98
N GLU A 116 0.50 6.75 11.53
CA GLU A 116 -0.24 6.66 10.27
C GLU A 116 0.20 7.75 9.31
N PHE A 117 0.59 7.35 8.09
CA PHE A 117 0.79 8.29 7.00
C PHE A 117 -0.56 8.89 6.58
N VAL A 118 -0.62 10.21 6.51
CA VAL A 118 -1.82 10.94 6.11
C VAL A 118 -1.68 11.46 4.69
N ARG A 119 -0.60 12.20 4.40
CA ARG A 119 -0.42 12.87 3.12
C ARG A 119 1.02 13.29 2.88
N GLN A 120 1.42 13.35 1.61
CA GLN A 120 2.64 14.01 1.17
C GLN A 120 2.36 15.02 0.06
N GLY A 121 3.19 16.05 -0.06
CA GLY A 121 3.13 16.98 -1.19
C GLY A 121 4.15 18.11 -1.13
N CYS A 122 4.43 18.71 -2.29
CA CYS A 122 5.24 19.91 -2.39
C CYS A 122 4.41 21.14 -1.98
N LEU A 123 4.91 21.92 -1.03
CA LEU A 123 4.36 23.22 -0.66
C LEU A 123 5.46 24.27 -0.63
N THR A 124 5.06 25.53 -0.62
CA THR A 124 5.99 26.66 -0.58
C THR A 124 6.12 27.16 0.85
N LYS A 125 7.26 26.88 1.48
CA LYS A 125 7.58 27.37 2.84
C LYS A 125 8.11 28.79 2.75
N PHE A 126 7.49 29.71 3.50
CA PHE A 126 8.05 31.04 3.71
C PHE A 126 9.19 31.01 4.76
N SER A 127 10.29 31.70 4.46
CA SER A 127 11.39 31.95 5.39
C SER A 127 11.73 33.43 5.37
N GLN A 128 11.88 34.06 6.54
CA GLN A 128 12.18 35.50 6.66
C GLN A 128 13.45 35.93 5.91
N ARG A 129 14.47 35.06 5.81
CA ARG A 129 15.75 35.39 5.15
C ARG A 129 15.77 35.12 3.65
N LYS A 130 14.98 34.13 3.17
CA LYS A 130 15.08 33.61 1.79
C LYS A 130 13.77 33.68 1.01
N GLY A 131 12.72 34.26 1.59
CA GLY A 131 11.39 34.32 1.00
C GLY A 131 10.75 32.93 0.87
N TYR A 132 9.97 32.76 -0.20
CA TYR A 132 9.24 31.54 -0.51
C TYR A 132 10.14 30.48 -1.14
N GLN A 133 10.14 29.27 -0.57
CA GLN A 133 10.94 28.15 -1.05
C GLN A 133 10.11 26.87 -1.16
N GLN A 134 10.19 26.18 -2.29
CA GLN A 134 9.52 24.88 -2.48
C GLN A 134 10.16 23.82 -1.58
N ARG A 135 9.33 23.09 -0.85
CA ARG A 135 9.73 22.00 0.04
C ARG A 135 8.73 20.86 -0.04
N MET A 136 9.23 19.63 0.11
CA MET A 136 8.39 18.46 0.28
C MET A 136 7.91 18.40 1.75
N PHE A 137 6.64 18.12 1.95
CA PHE A 137 6.03 17.94 3.26
C PHE A 137 5.43 16.53 3.36
N PHE A 138 5.57 15.95 4.55
CA PHE A 138 5.01 14.66 4.91
C PHE A 138 4.20 14.85 6.20
N LEU A 139 2.91 14.55 6.15
CA LEU A 139 2.00 14.61 7.27
C LEU A 139 1.74 13.18 7.76
N ALA A 140 2.01 12.93 9.03
CA ALA A 140 1.71 11.70 9.74
C ALA A 140 1.07 12.02 11.09
N SER A 141 0.36 11.05 11.67
CA SER A 141 -0.27 11.14 13.00
C SER A 141 0.73 11.07 14.15
#